data_AF-A0A7C6W202-F1
#
_entry.id   AF-A0A7C6W202-F1
#
_cell.length_a   1.000
_cell.length_b   1.000
_cell.length_c   1.000
_cell.angle_alpha   90.00
_cell.angle_beta   90.00
_cell.angle_gamma   90.00
#
_symmetry.space_group_name_H-M   'P 1'
#
loop_
_entity.id
_entity.type
_entity.pdbx_description
1 polymer ?
#
loop_
_entity_poly.entity_id
_entity_poly.type
_entity_poly.pdbx_seq_one_letter_code
_entity_poly.pdbx_strand_id
1 'polypeptide(L)'
;MVGWLREQLYSRRGYKRVPPLILNAHPSIQAAYLRGYYAGDGLKRGNGDSVKTNSALLAQGLYWLYAKQGRLASVYVEPRHGSTYYQLNLPTATPTGNKGQHLRKDPAEIRSIAAWETENDDWVFDFETGSGVFMAGVGRAVIHNSPLRGQEFVTRKITDAVAKIHLGQQETLELGNLNAQRDWGYAKEYVEGMYRMLQHAEPDTYVLATNQTWPVRHFVELAFQAVGVQLEWQGSEDRELGRDARTGQVRVRVNPRYYRPCEVDVLCGNPQKARDILGWTPTTSLEELCRLMVEADLRRNRRGFSF
;
A
#
# COMPACT_ATOMS: atom_id res chain seq x y z
N MET A 1 -9.70 34.16 9.51
CA MET A 1 -8.91 33.26 8.63
C MET A 1 -9.77 32.98 7.40
N VAL A 2 -9.27 33.24 6.18
CA VAL A 2 -10.02 33.00 4.93
C VAL A 2 -10.47 31.53 4.90
N GLY A 3 -11.74 31.24 4.57
CA GLY A 3 -12.32 29.88 4.68
C GLY A 3 -11.49 28.80 3.98
N TRP A 4 -10.97 29.11 2.79
CA TRP A 4 -10.06 28.26 2.04
C TRP A 4 -8.80 27.86 2.82
N LEU A 5 -8.17 28.79 3.56
CA LEU A 5 -6.95 28.50 4.32
C LEU A 5 -7.23 27.57 5.51
N ARG A 6 -8.40 27.71 6.15
CA ARG A 6 -8.81 26.82 7.23
C ARG A 6 -8.97 25.38 6.72
N GLU A 7 -9.57 25.21 5.55
CA GLU A 7 -9.71 23.89 4.92
C GLU A 7 -8.37 23.27 4.56
N GLN A 8 -7.34 24.07 4.23
CA GLN A 8 -6.00 23.54 4.02
C GLN A 8 -5.39 23.01 5.34
N LEU A 9 -5.51 23.77 6.42
CA LEU A 9 -4.84 23.51 7.70
C LEU A 9 -5.57 22.51 8.60
N TYR A 10 -6.87 22.29 8.39
CA TYR A 10 -7.69 21.45 9.25
C TYR A 10 -8.49 20.43 8.44
N SER A 11 -8.68 19.23 9.01
CA SER A 11 -9.65 18.26 8.49
C SER A 11 -11.09 18.69 8.77
N ARG A 12 -12.06 18.03 8.12
CA ARG A 12 -13.50 18.22 8.40
C ARG A 12 -13.87 17.98 9.87
N ARG A 13 -13.09 17.14 10.58
CA ARG A 13 -13.26 16.84 12.01
C ARG A 13 -12.46 17.78 12.93
N GLY A 14 -11.87 18.85 12.40
CA GLY A 14 -11.17 19.86 13.20
C GLY A 14 -9.73 19.51 13.59
N TYR A 15 -9.19 18.36 13.17
CA TYR A 15 -7.78 18.02 13.37
C TYR A 15 -6.86 18.87 12.50
N LYS A 16 -5.81 19.46 13.09
CA LYS A 16 -4.73 20.11 12.34
C LYS A 16 -4.09 19.12 11.36
N ARG A 17 -3.61 19.58 10.21
CA ARG A 17 -2.86 18.76 9.26
C ARG A 17 -1.81 19.59 8.55
N VAL A 18 -0.80 18.92 8.00
CA VAL A 18 0.04 19.55 6.98
C VAL A 18 -0.86 19.84 5.76
N PRO A 19 -0.87 21.07 5.23
CA PRO A 19 -1.67 21.38 4.05
C PRO A 19 -1.37 20.42 2.88
N PRO A 20 -2.38 19.89 2.18
CA PRO A 20 -2.17 19.09 0.98
C PRO A 20 -1.29 19.80 -0.04
N LEU A 21 -1.42 21.13 -0.16
CA LEU A 21 -0.60 21.94 -1.06
C LEU A 21 0.89 21.93 -0.69
N ILE A 22 1.23 21.80 0.60
CA ILE A 22 2.61 21.63 1.07
C ILE A 22 3.09 20.18 0.87
N LEU A 23 2.24 19.19 1.16
CA LEU A 23 2.58 17.78 0.94
C LEU A 23 2.94 17.49 -0.52
N ASN A 24 2.36 18.23 -1.47
CA ASN A 24 2.64 18.09 -2.91
C ASN A 24 3.60 19.16 -3.47
N ALA A 25 4.13 20.05 -2.63
CA ALA A 25 5.02 21.11 -3.09
C ALA A 25 6.43 20.61 -3.42
N HIS A 26 7.17 21.44 -4.16
CA HIS A 26 8.60 21.23 -4.41
C HIS A 26 9.39 21.07 -3.08
N PRO A 27 10.44 20.23 -3.01
CA PRO A 27 11.18 19.97 -1.77
C PRO A 27 11.67 21.22 -1.02
N SER A 28 12.02 22.30 -1.73
CA SER A 28 12.42 23.57 -1.12
C SER A 28 11.29 24.22 -0.30
N ILE A 29 10.05 24.15 -0.77
CA ILE A 29 8.85 24.66 -0.09
C ILE A 29 8.52 23.78 1.12
N GLN A 30 8.66 22.46 0.97
CA GLN A 30 8.49 21.51 2.07
C GLN A 30 9.50 21.75 3.20
N ALA A 31 10.77 21.97 2.85
CA ALA A 31 11.81 22.33 3.81
C ALA A 31 11.54 23.68 4.47
N ALA A 32 11.08 24.68 3.71
CA ALA A 32 10.68 25.99 4.27
C ALA A 32 9.50 25.86 5.25
N TYR A 33 8.50 25.03 4.90
CA TYR A 33 7.38 24.72 5.79
C TYR A 33 7.85 24.05 7.08
N LEU A 34 8.70 23.02 7.01
CA LEU A 34 9.22 22.36 8.21
C LEU A 34 10.03 23.32 9.09
N ARG A 35 10.87 24.18 8.49
CA ARG A 35 11.60 25.22 9.24
C ARG A 35 10.65 26.18 9.93
N GLY A 36 9.63 26.66 9.22
CA GLY A 36 8.62 27.57 9.78
C GLY A 36 7.78 26.89 10.87
N TYR A 37 7.38 25.64 10.66
CA TYR A 37 6.63 24.86 11.64
C TYR A 37 7.46 24.63 12.90
N TYR A 38 8.71 24.19 12.77
CA TYR A 38 9.60 24.01 13.93
C TYR A 38 9.90 25.35 14.63
N ALA A 39 10.05 26.45 13.87
CA ALA A 39 10.21 27.79 14.43
C ALA A 39 9.00 28.24 15.26
N GLY A 40 7.78 27.85 14.88
CA GLY A 40 6.56 28.16 15.63
C GLY A 40 6.26 27.16 16.76
N ASP A 41 6.07 25.89 16.40
CA ASP A 41 5.48 24.83 17.24
C ASP A 41 6.50 23.71 17.60
N GLY A 42 7.77 23.84 17.22
CA GLY A 42 8.82 22.88 17.53
C GLY A 42 9.22 22.84 19.01
N LEU A 43 9.67 21.67 19.48
CA LEU A 43 10.21 21.49 20.83
C LEU A 43 11.54 22.23 20.96
N LYS A 44 11.52 23.39 21.63
CA LYS A 44 12.69 24.28 21.76
C LYS A 44 13.81 23.73 22.66
N ARG A 45 13.52 22.70 23.46
CA ARG A 45 14.48 22.07 24.35
C ARG A 45 15.06 20.82 23.67
N GLY A 46 16.32 20.89 23.25
CA GLY A 46 17.03 19.81 22.57
C GLY A 46 17.80 20.30 21.34
N ASN A 47 18.61 19.43 20.74
CA ASN A 47 19.42 19.76 19.56
C ASN A 47 18.74 19.37 18.22
N GLY A 48 17.43 19.13 18.17
CA GLY A 48 16.78 18.52 16.99
C GLY A 48 15.44 19.14 16.63
N ASP A 49 14.89 18.79 15.46
CA ASP A 49 13.62 19.36 14.95
C ASP A 49 12.38 18.64 15.52
N SER A 50 12.45 18.19 16.76
CA SER A 50 11.40 17.40 17.38
C SER A 50 10.12 18.21 17.57
N VAL A 51 8.96 17.57 17.48
CA VAL A 51 7.64 18.22 17.55
C VAL A 51 6.69 17.40 18.41
N LYS A 52 5.73 18.05 19.07
CA LYS A 52 4.66 17.40 19.82
C LYS A 52 3.31 17.98 19.42
N THR A 53 2.36 17.13 19.05
CA THR A 53 1.02 17.55 18.60
C THR A 53 -0.05 16.59 19.08
N ASN A 54 -1.27 17.07 19.32
CA ASN A 54 -2.44 16.22 19.60
C ASN A 54 -3.21 15.81 18.34
N SER A 55 -2.74 16.18 17.15
CA SER A 55 -3.36 15.78 15.89
C SER A 55 -2.58 14.65 15.23
N ALA A 56 -3.21 13.49 15.13
CA ALA A 56 -2.66 12.34 14.41
C ALA A 56 -2.36 12.66 12.94
N LEU A 57 -3.23 13.45 12.28
CA LEU A 57 -3.05 13.85 10.88
C LEU A 57 -1.86 14.79 10.68
N LEU A 58 -1.64 15.71 11.63
CA LEU A 58 -0.48 16.58 11.59
C LEU A 58 0.80 15.78 11.85
N ALA A 59 0.78 14.88 12.84
CA ALA A 59 1.89 13.99 13.14
C ALA A 59 2.30 13.15 11.92
N GLN A 60 1.34 12.52 11.23
CA GLN A 60 1.60 11.75 10.01
C GLN A 60 2.18 12.61 8.88
N GLY A 61 1.62 13.80 8.64
CA GLY A 61 2.11 14.69 7.60
C GLY A 61 3.54 15.19 7.87
N LEU A 62 3.85 15.55 9.11
CA LEU A 62 5.20 15.96 9.51
C LEU A 62 6.19 14.80 9.41
N TYR A 63 5.81 13.61 9.90
CA TYR A 63 6.62 12.40 9.77
C TYR A 63 6.98 12.12 8.31
N TRP A 64 6.00 12.18 7.41
CA TRP A 64 6.22 11.99 5.99
C TRP A 64 7.16 13.04 5.38
N LEU A 65 6.98 14.31 5.72
CA LEU A 65 7.85 15.40 5.25
C LEU A 65 9.30 15.23 5.72
N TYR A 66 9.51 14.82 6.97
CA TYR A 66 10.84 14.53 7.49
C TYR A 66 11.46 13.29 6.83
N ALA A 67 10.69 12.20 6.66
CA ALA A 67 11.14 10.97 6.01
C ALA A 67 11.59 11.22 4.56
N LYS A 68 10.86 12.08 3.81
CA LYS A 68 11.23 12.48 2.44
C LYS A 68 12.57 13.23 2.37
N GLN A 69 12.99 13.85 3.47
CA GLN A 69 14.30 14.50 3.60
C GLN A 69 15.38 13.56 4.15
N GLY A 70 15.11 12.24 4.20
CA GLY A 70 16.02 11.23 4.75
C GLY A 70 16.11 11.25 6.28
N ARG A 71 15.17 11.92 6.96
CA ARG A 71 15.18 12.09 8.42
C ARG A 71 14.07 11.28 9.04
N LEU A 72 14.40 10.07 9.48
CA LEU A 72 13.45 9.22 10.20
C LEU A 72 13.25 9.77 11.63
N ALA A 73 12.00 9.90 12.03
CA ALA A 73 11.62 10.29 13.38
C ALA A 73 11.18 9.07 14.19
N SER A 74 11.56 9.00 15.46
CA SER A 74 10.92 8.09 16.42
C SER A 74 9.59 8.69 16.86
N VAL A 75 8.49 7.94 16.78
CA VAL A 75 7.16 8.41 17.16
C VAL A 75 6.78 7.83 18.52
N TYR A 76 6.44 8.69 19.45
CA TYR A 76 5.95 8.33 20.78
C TYR A 76 4.51 8.81 20.92
N VAL A 77 3.66 7.95 21.51
CA VAL A 77 2.26 8.26 21.78
C VAL A 77 2.09 8.40 23.29
N GLU A 78 1.58 9.55 23.72
CA GLU A 78 1.39 9.88 25.14
C GLU A 78 -0.07 10.25 25.39
N PRO A 79 -0.86 9.39 26.07
CA PRO A 79 -2.18 9.76 26.54
C PRO A 79 -2.05 10.70 27.74
N ARG A 80 -2.71 11.86 27.69
CA ARG A 80 -2.70 12.86 28.76
C ARG A 80 -4.06 13.52 28.89
N HIS A 81 -4.67 13.39 30.07
CA HIS A 81 -5.96 14.01 30.44
C HIS A 81 -7.04 13.87 29.35
N GLY A 82 -7.25 12.64 28.84
CA GLY A 82 -8.27 12.36 27.82
C GLY A 82 -7.92 12.79 26.38
N SER A 83 -6.69 13.26 26.14
CA SER A 83 -6.17 13.58 24.80
C SER A 83 -4.92 12.76 24.48
N THR A 84 -4.79 12.33 23.24
CA THR A 84 -3.60 11.62 22.76
C THR A 84 -2.64 12.60 22.10
N TYR A 85 -1.41 12.67 22.60
CA TYR A 85 -0.33 13.43 22.00
C TYR A 85 0.65 12.52 21.27
N TYR A 86 1.15 13.01 20.15
CA TYR A 86 2.12 12.37 19.27
C TYR A 86 3.39 13.22 19.31
N GLN A 87 4.48 12.64 19.78
CA GLN A 87 5.79 13.27 19.81
C GLN A 87 6.68 12.61 18.75
N LEU A 88 7.12 13.41 17.78
CA LEU A 88 8.10 12.99 16.79
C LEU A 88 9.46 13.48 17.26
N ASN A 89 10.31 12.54 17.64
CA ASN A 89 11.68 12.82 18.04
C ASN A 89 12.60 12.64 16.84
N LEU A 90 13.25 13.73 16.44
CA LEU A 90 14.15 13.75 15.31
C LEU A 90 15.61 13.88 15.75
N PRO A 91 16.53 13.14 15.11
CA PRO A 91 17.95 13.43 15.26
C PRO A 91 18.26 14.82 14.68
N THR A 92 19.28 15.46 15.25
CA THR A 92 19.84 16.71 14.74
C THR A 92 20.20 16.58 13.27
N ALA A 93 19.82 17.56 12.45
CA ALA A 93 20.14 17.58 11.01
C ALA A 93 21.65 17.68 10.75
N THR A 94 22.40 18.28 11.69
CA THR A 94 23.85 18.46 11.65
C THR A 94 24.49 17.77 12.87
N PRO A 95 24.95 16.52 12.76
CA PRO A 95 25.60 15.83 13.88
C PRO A 95 26.90 16.56 14.26
N THR A 96 26.96 17.15 15.45
CA THR A 96 28.21 17.72 16.00
C THR A 96 28.90 16.69 16.89
N GLY A 97 29.94 16.03 16.36
CA GLY A 97 30.79 15.08 17.09
C GLY A 97 30.23 13.64 17.19
N ASN A 98 30.98 12.78 17.89
CA ASN A 98 30.69 11.33 18.02
C ASN A 98 29.87 10.97 19.28
N LYS A 99 29.42 11.96 20.07
CA LYS A 99 28.60 11.72 21.27
C LYS A 99 27.24 11.15 20.86
N GLY A 100 26.90 9.97 21.38
CA GLY A 100 25.61 9.31 21.15
C GLY A 100 25.52 8.43 19.90
N GLN A 101 26.64 8.14 19.20
CA GLN A 101 26.65 7.12 18.16
C GLN A 101 26.21 5.74 18.69
N HIS A 102 26.58 5.38 19.92
CA HIS A 102 26.12 4.16 20.60
C HIS A 102 24.62 4.18 20.96
N LEU A 103 23.95 5.34 20.90
CA LEU A 103 22.49 5.47 21.08
C LEU A 103 21.75 5.35 19.74
N ARG A 104 22.47 5.33 18.59
CA ARG A 104 21.88 5.01 17.30
C ARG A 104 21.56 3.53 17.29
N LYS A 105 20.33 3.23 17.67
CA LYS A 105 19.72 1.91 17.65
C LYS A 105 18.99 1.73 16.33
N ASP A 106 19.05 0.52 15.79
CA ASP A 106 18.25 0.19 14.62
C ASP A 106 16.77 0.41 14.98
N PRO A 107 15.98 1.16 14.19
CA PRO A 107 14.54 1.26 14.41
C PRO A 107 13.84 -0.11 14.52
N ALA A 108 14.45 -1.16 13.96
CA ALA A 108 13.97 -2.54 14.04
C ALA A 108 14.47 -3.33 15.27
N GLU A 109 15.34 -2.79 16.14
CA GLU A 109 15.81 -3.55 17.31
C GLU A 109 14.77 -3.60 18.43
N ILE A 110 14.59 -4.78 19.03
CA ILE A 110 13.71 -5.01 20.19
C ILE A 110 14.37 -4.45 21.46
N ARG A 111 13.61 -3.69 22.27
CA ARG A 111 14.15 -2.87 23.37
C ARG A 111 13.80 -3.31 24.79
N SER A 112 12.70 -4.04 25.02
CA SER A 112 12.28 -4.51 26.36
C SER A 112 11.22 -5.61 26.29
N ILE A 113 11.16 -6.50 27.29
CA ILE A 113 10.15 -7.56 27.45
C ILE A 113 9.53 -7.47 28.86
N ALA A 114 8.20 -7.59 28.98
CA ALA A 114 7.45 -7.63 30.25
C ALA A 114 6.21 -8.55 30.13
N ALA A 115 5.72 -9.11 31.24
CA ALA A 115 4.55 -10.00 31.27
C ALA A 115 3.22 -9.23 31.48
N TRP A 116 2.11 -9.73 30.92
CA TRP A 116 0.77 -9.12 31.00
C TRP A 116 -0.34 -10.19 31.03
N GLU A 117 -1.38 -10.00 31.86
CA GLU A 117 -2.58 -10.86 31.92
C GLU A 117 -3.82 -10.08 31.45
N THR A 118 -4.70 -10.71 30.64
CA THR A 118 -5.93 -10.07 30.12
C THR A 118 -7.19 -10.83 30.56
N GLU A 119 -8.24 -10.10 30.92
CA GLU A 119 -9.46 -10.66 31.52
C GLU A 119 -10.60 -11.02 30.55
N ASN A 120 -10.54 -10.78 29.23
CA ASN A 120 -11.64 -11.10 28.29
C ASN A 120 -11.19 -11.49 26.87
N ASP A 121 -11.92 -12.43 26.26
CA ASP A 121 -11.79 -12.97 24.89
C ASP A 121 -12.08 -11.94 23.77
N ASP A 122 -11.39 -10.79 23.77
CA ASP A 122 -11.43 -9.86 22.65
C ASP A 122 -10.45 -10.28 21.55
N TRP A 123 -10.94 -10.33 20.32
CA TRP A 123 -10.17 -10.70 19.12
C TRP A 123 -9.14 -9.63 18.80
N VAL A 124 -7.90 -9.84 19.26
CA VAL A 124 -6.74 -9.03 18.87
C VAL A 124 -5.95 -9.76 17.79
N PHE A 125 -5.83 -9.16 16.61
CA PHE A 125 -4.81 -9.55 15.62
C PHE A 125 -3.48 -8.91 16.04
N ASP A 126 -2.63 -9.72 16.65
CA ASP A 126 -1.28 -9.37 17.08
C ASP A 126 -0.26 -9.75 16.00
N PHE A 127 0.50 -8.75 15.50
CA PHE A 127 1.68 -8.96 14.67
C PHE A 127 2.91 -8.79 15.58
N GLU A 128 3.19 -9.85 16.36
CA GLU A 128 4.35 -10.12 17.24
C GLU A 128 4.57 -9.19 18.46
N THR A 129 5.00 -9.63 19.65
CA THR A 129 5.60 -10.88 20.17
C THR A 129 5.51 -10.82 21.71
N GLY A 130 5.06 -11.88 22.40
CA GLY A 130 5.13 -11.92 23.87
C GLY A 130 4.60 -13.18 24.58
N SER A 131 3.91 -14.10 23.90
CA SER A 131 3.18 -15.19 24.57
C SER A 131 3.93 -16.52 24.72
N GLY A 132 5.10 -16.68 24.11
CA GLY A 132 5.75 -18.01 24.02
C GLY A 132 4.95 -19.03 23.20
N VAL A 133 3.97 -18.57 22.43
CA VAL A 133 3.23 -19.38 21.46
C VAL A 133 3.87 -19.16 20.09
N PHE A 134 3.97 -20.23 19.33
CA PHE A 134 4.42 -20.21 17.95
C PHE A 134 3.50 -19.32 17.11
N MET A 135 4.06 -18.23 16.58
CA MET A 135 3.38 -17.29 15.69
C MET A 135 4.10 -17.26 14.35
N ALA A 136 3.42 -17.63 13.28
CA ALA A 136 3.85 -17.28 11.94
C ALA A 136 2.91 -16.23 11.37
N GLY A 137 3.43 -15.02 11.22
CA GLY A 137 2.78 -13.94 10.52
C GLY A 137 3.13 -13.96 9.03
N VAL A 138 2.20 -13.48 8.21
CA VAL A 138 2.54 -13.15 6.83
C VAL A 138 3.53 -11.99 6.86
N GLY A 139 4.73 -12.17 6.33
CA GLY A 139 5.66 -11.06 6.08
C GLY A 139 5.09 -10.06 5.05
N ARG A 140 5.96 -9.39 4.28
CA ARG A 140 5.50 -8.62 3.11
C ARG A 140 4.93 -9.57 2.06
N ALA A 141 3.61 -9.78 2.08
CA ALA A 141 2.90 -10.38 0.96
C ALA A 141 2.87 -9.39 -0.19
N VAL A 142 3.42 -9.81 -1.33
CA VAL A 142 3.25 -9.09 -2.59
C VAL A 142 1.81 -9.30 -3.09
N ILE A 143 1.37 -8.49 -4.06
CA ILE A 143 -0.02 -8.43 -4.52
C ILE A 143 -0.53 -9.84 -4.88
N HIS A 144 -1.52 -10.31 -4.14
CA HIS A 144 -2.20 -11.57 -4.37
C HIS A 144 -3.67 -11.33 -4.70
N ASN A 145 -4.16 -12.06 -5.69
CA ASN A 145 -5.50 -11.88 -6.24
C ASN A 145 -6.26 -13.19 -6.15
N SER A 146 -7.58 -13.11 -6.27
CA SER A 146 -8.46 -14.27 -6.34
C SER A 146 -9.80 -13.81 -6.88
N PRO A 147 -10.70 -14.75 -7.20
CA PRO A 147 -12.10 -14.43 -7.41
C PRO A 147 -12.75 -13.67 -6.27
N LEU A 148 -12.18 -13.63 -5.06
CA LEU A 148 -12.72 -12.94 -3.88
C LEU A 148 -12.09 -11.55 -3.63
N ARG A 149 -11.17 -11.09 -4.50
CA ARG A 149 -10.49 -9.79 -4.36
C ARG A 149 -11.49 -8.63 -4.44
N GLY A 150 -11.42 -7.62 -3.58
CA GLY A 150 -12.33 -6.46 -3.63
C GLY A 150 -12.26 -5.69 -4.96
N GLN A 151 -13.40 -5.12 -5.38
CA GLN A 151 -13.57 -4.41 -6.66
C GLN A 151 -12.76 -3.11 -6.76
N GLU A 152 -12.31 -2.56 -5.64
CA GLU A 152 -11.44 -1.39 -5.55
C GLU A 152 -10.02 -1.65 -6.09
N PHE A 153 -9.62 -2.92 -6.17
CA PHE A 153 -8.32 -3.31 -6.71
C PHE A 153 -8.37 -3.48 -8.23
N VAL A 154 -7.30 -3.06 -8.90
CA VAL A 154 -7.23 -3.00 -10.36
C VAL A 154 -7.57 -4.33 -11.06
N THR A 155 -7.12 -5.46 -10.53
CA THR A 155 -7.37 -6.78 -11.11
C THR A 155 -8.87 -7.12 -11.12
N ARG A 156 -9.56 -6.93 -9.99
CA ARG A 156 -11.00 -7.20 -9.89
C ARG A 156 -11.83 -6.16 -10.65
N LYS A 157 -11.40 -4.88 -10.64
CA LYS A 157 -12.01 -3.85 -11.49
C LYS A 157 -11.98 -4.25 -12.97
N ILE A 158 -10.85 -4.81 -13.44
CA ILE A 158 -10.70 -5.30 -14.82
C ILE A 158 -11.63 -6.48 -15.08
N THR A 159 -11.58 -7.54 -14.26
CA THR A 159 -12.35 -8.77 -14.53
C THR A 159 -13.86 -8.56 -14.44
N ASP A 160 -14.34 -7.74 -13.50
CA ASP A 160 -15.75 -7.38 -13.41
C ASP A 160 -16.21 -6.54 -14.59
N ALA A 161 -15.42 -5.56 -15.02
CA ALA A 161 -15.73 -4.75 -16.21
C ALA A 161 -15.74 -5.59 -17.49
N VAL A 162 -14.77 -6.49 -17.68
CA VAL A 162 -14.73 -7.40 -18.84
C VAL A 162 -15.94 -8.32 -18.85
N ALA A 163 -16.33 -8.87 -17.70
CA ALA A 163 -17.54 -9.67 -17.58
C ALA A 163 -18.80 -8.88 -17.97
N LYS A 164 -18.94 -7.64 -17.46
CA LYS A 164 -20.06 -6.74 -17.82
C LYS A 164 -20.06 -6.37 -19.29
N ILE A 165 -18.89 -6.07 -19.87
CA ILE A 165 -18.76 -5.77 -21.30
C ILE A 165 -19.19 -6.97 -22.15
N HIS A 166 -18.73 -8.17 -21.80
CA HIS A 166 -19.12 -9.39 -22.50
C HIS A 166 -20.63 -9.66 -22.43
N LEU A 167 -21.28 -9.28 -21.32
CA LEU A 167 -22.72 -9.42 -21.11
C LEU A 167 -23.56 -8.23 -21.63
N GLY A 168 -22.93 -7.22 -22.26
CA GLY A 168 -23.61 -6.02 -22.76
C GLY A 168 -24.12 -5.07 -21.67
N GLN A 169 -23.58 -5.17 -20.45
CA GLN A 169 -23.98 -4.37 -19.28
C GLN A 169 -23.10 -3.13 -19.08
N GLN A 170 -21.97 -3.06 -19.79
CA GLN A 170 -21.01 -1.95 -19.76
C GLN A 170 -20.35 -1.85 -21.15
N GLU A 171 -20.02 -0.65 -21.62
CA GLU A 171 -19.39 -0.50 -22.95
C GLU A 171 -17.87 -0.46 -22.89
N THR A 172 -17.31 0.20 -21.87
CA THR A 172 -15.90 0.57 -21.81
C THR A 172 -15.37 0.48 -20.36
N LEU A 173 -14.13 0.03 -20.21
CA LEU A 173 -13.35 0.03 -18.97
C LEU A 173 -12.40 1.24 -18.95
N GLU A 174 -12.42 2.02 -17.88
CA GLU A 174 -11.48 3.13 -17.67
C GLU A 174 -10.41 2.79 -16.63
N LEU A 175 -9.14 3.01 -16.95
CA LEU A 175 -7.99 2.74 -16.09
C LEU A 175 -7.04 3.94 -15.99
N GLY A 176 -6.08 3.87 -15.07
CA GLY A 176 -4.98 4.84 -14.94
C GLY A 176 -3.76 4.36 -15.72
N ASN A 177 -2.61 4.29 -15.05
CA ASN A 177 -1.36 3.86 -15.64
C ASN A 177 -1.37 2.36 -16.07
N LEU A 178 -1.45 2.11 -17.38
CA LEU A 178 -1.39 0.76 -17.97
C LEU A 178 0.01 0.14 -17.94
N ASN A 179 1.05 0.96 -17.79
CA ASN A 179 2.45 0.53 -17.82
C ASN A 179 2.98 0.16 -16.42
N ALA A 180 2.21 0.41 -15.36
CA ALA A 180 2.56 -0.01 -14.01
C ALA A 180 2.70 -1.53 -13.95
N GLN A 181 3.85 -2.03 -13.47
CA GLN A 181 4.17 -3.45 -13.44
C GLN A 181 4.09 -4.01 -12.03
N ARG A 182 3.51 -5.20 -11.91
CA ARG A 182 3.32 -5.86 -10.62
C ARG A 182 3.58 -7.36 -10.73
N ASP A 183 4.03 -7.91 -9.62
CA ASP A 183 4.02 -9.34 -9.33
C ASP A 183 2.65 -9.73 -8.76
N TRP A 184 1.93 -10.59 -9.50
CA TRP A 184 0.55 -10.97 -9.22
C TRP A 184 0.46 -12.45 -8.90
N GLY A 185 0.28 -12.78 -7.62
CA GLY A 185 0.09 -14.16 -7.18
C GLY A 185 -1.37 -14.55 -6.95
N TYR A 186 -1.61 -15.85 -6.75
CA TYR A 186 -2.93 -16.37 -6.38
C TYR A 186 -3.06 -16.50 -4.86
N ALA A 187 -4.09 -15.88 -4.28
CA ALA A 187 -4.26 -15.79 -2.82
C ALA A 187 -4.33 -17.15 -2.12
N LYS A 188 -4.89 -18.18 -2.78
CA LYS A 188 -4.95 -19.55 -2.23
C LYS A 188 -3.56 -20.10 -1.92
N GLU A 189 -2.61 -19.91 -2.84
CA GLU A 189 -1.23 -20.37 -2.69
C GLU A 189 -0.49 -19.54 -1.64
N TYR A 190 -0.81 -18.25 -1.53
CA TYR A 190 -0.20 -17.40 -0.51
C TYR A 190 -0.62 -17.83 0.88
N VAL A 191 -1.90 -18.17 1.09
CA VAL A 191 -2.40 -18.73 2.35
C VAL A 191 -1.73 -20.08 2.68
N GLU A 192 -1.47 -20.92 1.68
CA GLU A 192 -0.65 -22.12 1.89
C GLU A 192 0.77 -21.77 2.36
N GLY A 193 1.38 -20.73 1.80
CA GLY A 193 2.66 -20.20 2.27
C GLY A 193 2.61 -19.77 3.74
N MET A 194 1.56 -19.07 4.16
CA MET A 194 1.33 -18.70 5.55
C MET A 194 1.23 -19.94 6.45
N TYR A 195 0.46 -20.94 6.01
CA TYR A 195 0.35 -22.22 6.73
C TYR A 195 1.69 -22.95 6.83
N ARG A 196 2.52 -22.94 5.79
CA ARG A 196 3.86 -23.54 5.81
C ARG A 196 4.83 -22.82 6.74
N MET A 197 4.75 -21.48 6.81
CA MET A 197 5.49 -20.74 7.83
C MET A 197 5.09 -21.23 9.22
N LEU A 198 3.79 -21.53 9.43
CA LEU A 198 3.29 -22.09 10.67
C LEU A 198 3.75 -23.54 10.97
N GLN A 199 4.44 -24.21 10.06
CA GLN A 199 4.95 -25.57 10.31
C GLN A 199 6.44 -25.59 10.64
N HIS A 200 7.12 -24.45 10.55
CA HIS A 200 8.56 -24.36 10.76
C HIS A 200 8.90 -24.31 12.26
N ALA A 201 10.00 -24.94 12.69
CA ALA A 201 10.35 -25.03 14.12
C ALA A 201 10.80 -23.69 14.73
N GLU A 202 11.48 -22.87 13.93
CA GLU A 202 11.95 -21.54 14.33
C GLU A 202 11.15 -20.46 13.59
N PRO A 203 10.69 -19.40 14.28
CA PRO A 203 9.99 -18.28 13.67
C PRO A 203 10.95 -17.48 12.79
N ASP A 204 10.47 -17.05 11.62
CA ASP A 204 11.27 -16.28 10.66
C ASP A 204 10.39 -15.50 9.68
N THR A 205 11.00 -14.57 8.93
CA THR A 205 10.35 -13.74 7.92
C THR A 205 10.62 -14.25 6.51
N TYR A 206 9.56 -14.31 5.69
CA TYR A 206 9.59 -14.77 4.31
C TYR A 206 8.87 -13.79 3.37
N VAL A 207 9.35 -13.71 2.14
CA VAL A 207 8.67 -13.03 1.03
C VAL A 207 7.89 -14.06 0.23
N LEU A 208 6.56 -13.89 0.14
CA LEU A 208 5.71 -14.66 -0.76
C LEU A 208 5.44 -13.83 -2.02
N ALA A 209 5.91 -14.33 -3.15
CA ALA A 209 5.92 -13.64 -4.45
C ALA A 209 6.05 -14.66 -5.59
N THR A 210 5.67 -14.28 -6.81
CA THR A 210 5.89 -15.12 -8.00
C THR A 210 7.28 -14.93 -8.62
N ASN A 211 7.96 -13.81 -8.31
CA ASN A 211 9.19 -13.39 -8.98
C ASN A 211 8.98 -13.14 -10.49
N GLN A 212 7.77 -12.77 -10.88
CA GLN A 212 7.42 -12.41 -12.24
C GLN A 212 6.63 -11.12 -12.20
N THR A 213 6.98 -10.15 -13.06
CA THR A 213 6.27 -8.88 -13.15
C THR A 213 5.66 -8.67 -14.52
N TRP A 214 4.47 -8.12 -14.53
CA TRP A 214 3.71 -7.87 -15.75
C TRP A 214 3.02 -6.50 -15.67
N PRO A 215 2.89 -5.77 -16.79
CA PRO A 215 2.22 -4.47 -16.83
C PRO A 215 0.71 -4.64 -16.73
N VAL A 216 0.00 -3.68 -16.11
CA VAL A 216 -1.48 -3.67 -16.04
C VAL A 216 -2.11 -3.94 -17.40
N ARG A 217 -1.54 -3.39 -18.47
CA ARG A 217 -1.89 -3.66 -19.87
C ARG A 217 -2.02 -5.16 -20.17
N HIS A 218 -1.01 -5.95 -19.79
CA HIS A 218 -0.98 -7.38 -20.07
C HIS A 218 -2.09 -8.13 -19.31
N PHE A 219 -2.38 -7.72 -18.08
CA PHE A 219 -3.54 -8.27 -17.34
C PHE A 219 -4.87 -7.97 -18.05
N VAL A 220 -5.01 -6.76 -18.61
CA VAL A 220 -6.19 -6.37 -19.40
C VAL A 220 -6.31 -7.24 -20.66
N GLU A 221 -5.23 -7.45 -21.40
CA GLU A 221 -5.20 -8.31 -22.57
C GLU A 221 -5.65 -9.74 -22.23
N LEU A 222 -5.06 -10.35 -21.19
CA LEU A 222 -5.44 -11.69 -20.73
C LEU A 222 -6.92 -11.76 -20.33
N ALA A 223 -7.44 -10.71 -19.68
CA ALA A 223 -8.84 -10.68 -19.26
C ALA A 223 -9.80 -10.65 -20.46
N PHE A 224 -9.53 -9.81 -21.47
CA PHE A 224 -10.33 -9.77 -22.70
C PHE A 224 -10.17 -11.04 -23.53
N GLN A 225 -8.98 -11.63 -23.57
CA GLN A 225 -8.73 -12.91 -24.24
C GLN A 225 -9.56 -14.04 -23.60
N ALA A 226 -9.75 -14.03 -22.28
CA ALA A 226 -10.60 -15.01 -21.58
C ALA A 226 -12.08 -14.97 -22.01
N VAL A 227 -12.53 -13.88 -22.65
CA VAL A 227 -13.87 -13.76 -23.26
C VAL A 227 -13.84 -13.73 -24.79
N GLY A 228 -12.73 -14.15 -25.40
CA GLY A 228 -12.55 -14.25 -26.84
C GLY A 228 -12.42 -12.90 -27.57
N VAL A 229 -11.93 -11.87 -26.87
CA VAL A 229 -11.70 -10.54 -27.45
C VAL A 229 -10.20 -10.26 -27.50
N GLN A 230 -9.69 -9.97 -28.68
CA GLN A 230 -8.33 -9.48 -28.87
C GLN A 230 -8.34 -7.95 -28.87
N LEU A 231 -7.44 -7.32 -28.11
CA LEU A 231 -7.30 -5.87 -28.07
C LEU A 231 -6.17 -5.41 -28.99
N GLU A 232 -6.41 -4.28 -29.65
CA GLU A 232 -5.41 -3.48 -30.36
C GLU A 232 -5.27 -2.12 -29.66
N TRP A 233 -4.03 -1.75 -29.34
CA TRP A 233 -3.73 -0.50 -28.66
C TRP A 233 -3.42 0.61 -29.65
N GLN A 234 -4.02 1.78 -29.45
CA GLN A 234 -3.80 2.97 -30.27
C GLN A 234 -3.61 4.21 -29.39
N GLY A 235 -2.70 5.08 -29.79
CA GLY A 235 -2.35 6.28 -29.04
C GLY A 235 -1.29 6.02 -27.98
N SER A 236 -1.11 6.98 -27.08
CA SER A 236 -0.12 6.91 -26.02
C SER A 236 -0.59 7.70 -24.81
N GLU A 237 -0.08 7.33 -23.64
CA GLU A 237 -0.34 8.01 -22.37
C GLU A 237 -1.85 8.17 -22.07
N ASP A 238 -2.31 9.39 -21.79
CA ASP A 238 -3.70 9.69 -21.45
C ASP A 238 -4.68 9.55 -22.63
N ARG A 239 -4.17 9.46 -23.86
CA ARG A 239 -4.96 9.27 -25.08
C ARG A 239 -4.97 7.82 -25.56
N GLU A 240 -4.37 6.91 -24.79
CA GLU A 240 -4.29 5.51 -25.17
C GLU A 240 -5.65 4.80 -25.06
N LEU A 241 -5.96 4.03 -26.10
CA LEU A 241 -7.22 3.30 -26.25
C LEU A 241 -6.93 1.83 -26.54
N GLY A 242 -7.70 0.94 -25.91
CA GLY A 242 -7.77 -0.47 -26.30
C GLY A 242 -9.04 -0.72 -27.10
N ARG A 243 -8.89 -1.12 -28.37
CA ARG A 243 -10.00 -1.43 -29.28
C ARG A 243 -10.13 -2.93 -29.47
N ASP A 244 -11.36 -3.42 -29.52
CA ASP A 244 -11.62 -4.80 -29.95
C ASP A 244 -11.24 -4.94 -31.43
N ALA A 245 -10.25 -5.78 -31.73
CA ALA A 245 -9.68 -5.97 -33.07
C ALA A 245 -10.75 -6.38 -34.11
N ARG A 246 -11.79 -7.10 -33.69
CA ARG A 246 -12.84 -7.59 -34.59
C ARG A 246 -13.91 -6.54 -34.86
N THR A 247 -14.25 -5.74 -33.86
CA THR A 247 -15.40 -4.81 -33.95
C THR A 247 -15.01 -3.34 -34.10
N GLY A 248 -13.74 -3.00 -33.85
CA GLY A 248 -13.23 -1.63 -33.80
C GLY A 248 -13.72 -0.81 -32.60
N GLN A 249 -14.58 -1.37 -31.75
CA GLN A 249 -15.17 -0.69 -30.60
C GLN A 249 -14.11 -0.42 -29.53
N VAL A 250 -14.14 0.77 -28.93
CA VAL A 250 -13.25 1.11 -27.82
C VAL A 250 -13.73 0.40 -26.56
N ARG A 251 -12.93 -0.54 -26.07
CA ARG A 251 -13.21 -1.31 -24.85
C ARG A 251 -12.45 -0.82 -23.64
N VAL A 252 -11.30 -0.19 -23.84
CA VAL A 252 -10.46 0.33 -22.75
C VAL A 252 -10.06 1.77 -23.05
N ARG A 253 -10.10 2.63 -22.04
CA ARG A 253 -9.62 4.01 -22.11
C ARG A 253 -8.76 4.33 -20.90
N VAL A 254 -7.72 5.13 -21.11
CA VAL A 254 -6.98 5.75 -20.02
C VAL A 254 -7.75 6.99 -19.53
N ASN A 255 -7.89 7.13 -18.21
CA ASN A 255 -8.50 8.27 -17.57
C ASN A 255 -7.53 8.84 -16.52
N PRO A 256 -7.04 10.08 -16.70
CA PRO A 256 -6.10 10.76 -15.80
C PRO A 256 -6.53 10.77 -14.33
N ARG A 257 -7.83 10.71 -14.03
CA ARG A 257 -8.36 10.66 -12.66
C ARG A 257 -7.90 9.43 -11.87
N TYR A 258 -7.56 8.33 -12.55
CA TYR A 258 -7.09 7.10 -11.90
C TYR A 258 -5.56 7.03 -11.75
N TYR A 259 -4.81 8.03 -12.22
CA TYR A 259 -3.38 8.11 -11.95
C TYR A 259 -3.14 8.43 -10.48
N ARG A 260 -2.11 7.78 -9.93
CA ARG A 260 -1.65 8.06 -8.58
C ARG A 260 -0.61 9.18 -8.64
N PRO A 261 -0.71 10.20 -7.77
CA PRO A 261 0.30 11.27 -7.70
C PRO A 261 1.71 10.77 -7.40
N CYS A 262 1.83 9.61 -6.74
CA CYS A 262 3.06 8.87 -6.56
C CYS A 262 2.79 7.41 -6.96
N GLU A 263 3.29 7.04 -8.13
CA GLU A 263 3.14 5.69 -8.66
C GLU A 263 4.31 4.82 -8.20
N VAL A 264 4.05 3.54 -7.99
CA VAL A 264 5.11 2.53 -7.91
C VAL A 264 5.22 1.94 -9.31
N ASP A 265 6.33 2.15 -10.00
CA ASP A 265 6.44 1.74 -11.41
C ASP A 265 6.55 0.21 -11.54
N VAL A 266 7.42 -0.41 -10.75
CA VAL A 266 7.65 -1.86 -10.76
C VAL A 266 7.65 -2.39 -9.33
N LEU A 267 6.98 -3.51 -9.12
CA LEU A 267 7.00 -4.25 -7.86
C LEU A 267 7.21 -5.73 -8.16
N CYS A 268 8.37 -6.27 -7.77
CA CYS A 268 8.75 -7.67 -7.91
C CYS A 268 9.25 -8.20 -6.56
N GLY A 269 8.76 -9.36 -6.12
CA GLY A 269 9.24 -10.01 -4.90
C GLY A 269 10.21 -11.15 -5.20
N ASN A 270 11.19 -11.37 -4.31
CA ASN A 270 12.07 -12.53 -4.39
C ASN A 270 11.69 -13.59 -3.33
N PRO A 271 11.05 -14.72 -3.71
CA PRO A 271 10.62 -15.76 -2.79
C PRO A 271 11.68 -16.84 -2.55
N GLN A 272 12.95 -16.60 -2.87
CA GLN A 272 14.01 -17.61 -2.76
C GLN A 272 14.07 -18.27 -1.38
N LYS A 273 14.05 -17.46 -0.31
CA LYS A 273 14.04 -17.99 1.06
C LYS A 273 12.81 -18.87 1.36
N ALA A 274 11.63 -18.49 0.84
CA ALA A 274 10.41 -19.27 1.03
C ALA A 274 10.48 -20.62 0.27
N ARG A 275 11.11 -20.64 -0.91
CA ARG A 275 11.36 -21.89 -1.63
C ARG A 275 12.35 -22.78 -0.88
N ASP A 276 13.48 -22.23 -0.50
CA ASP A 276 14.61 -22.99 0.04
C ASP A 276 14.29 -23.55 1.44
N ILE A 277 13.57 -22.79 2.27
CA ILE A 277 13.28 -23.16 3.67
C ILE A 277 11.88 -23.78 3.83
N LEU A 278 10.85 -23.24 3.19
CA LEU A 278 9.45 -23.70 3.36
C LEU A 278 9.01 -24.69 2.27
N GLY A 279 9.84 -24.90 1.23
CA GLY A 279 9.43 -25.64 0.03
C GLY A 279 8.24 -25.01 -0.70
N TRP A 280 7.97 -23.71 -0.48
CA TRP A 280 6.83 -23.00 -1.03
C TRP A 280 7.18 -22.38 -2.37
N THR A 281 6.42 -22.70 -3.43
CA THR A 281 6.55 -22.09 -4.76
C THR A 281 5.14 -21.86 -5.33
N PRO A 282 4.83 -20.68 -5.91
CA PRO A 282 3.55 -20.48 -6.57
C PRO A 282 3.48 -21.29 -7.87
N THR A 283 2.31 -21.85 -8.17
CA THR A 283 2.11 -22.76 -9.30
C THR A 283 1.12 -22.23 -10.33
N THR A 284 0.24 -21.31 -9.93
CA THR A 284 -0.78 -20.72 -10.79
C THR A 284 -0.16 -19.65 -11.69
N SER A 285 -0.28 -19.82 -13.00
CA SER A 285 0.16 -18.80 -13.96
C SER A 285 -0.73 -17.56 -13.91
N LEU A 286 -0.22 -16.43 -14.40
CA LEU A 286 -1.02 -15.20 -14.49
C LEU A 286 -2.27 -15.38 -15.38
N GLU A 287 -2.12 -16.09 -16.49
CA GLU A 287 -3.21 -16.41 -17.41
C GLU A 287 -4.30 -17.23 -16.72
N GLU A 288 -3.91 -18.27 -15.98
CA GLU A 288 -4.87 -19.09 -15.23
C GLU A 288 -5.58 -18.28 -14.14
N LEU A 289 -4.84 -17.48 -13.38
CA LEU A 289 -5.41 -16.59 -12.37
C LEU A 289 -6.43 -15.62 -12.98
N CYS A 290 -6.08 -15.02 -14.12
CA CYS A 290 -6.97 -14.09 -14.82
C CYS A 290 -8.25 -14.79 -15.29
N ARG A 291 -8.12 -15.97 -15.92
CA ARG A 291 -9.26 -16.80 -16.35
C ARG A 291 -10.18 -17.14 -15.18
N LEU A 292 -9.64 -17.59 -14.06
CA LEU A 292 -10.41 -17.92 -12.85
C LEU A 292 -11.23 -16.72 -12.34
N MET A 293 -10.62 -15.53 -12.36
CA MET A 293 -11.27 -14.30 -11.93
C MET A 293 -12.39 -13.86 -12.89
N VAL A 294 -12.13 -13.84 -14.20
CA VAL A 294 -13.12 -13.48 -15.23
C VAL A 294 -14.31 -14.44 -15.22
N GLU A 295 -14.08 -15.75 -15.16
CA GLU A 295 -15.15 -16.75 -15.11
C GLU A 295 -16.05 -16.57 -13.88
N ALA A 296 -15.46 -16.23 -12.73
CA ALA A 296 -16.22 -15.96 -11.52
C ALA A 296 -17.07 -14.69 -11.64
N ASP A 297 -16.53 -13.63 -12.22
CA ASP A 297 -17.26 -12.38 -12.43
C ASP A 297 -18.33 -12.51 -13.53
N LEU A 298 -18.14 -13.35 -14.55
CA LEU A 298 -19.20 -13.73 -15.49
C LEU A 298 -20.37 -14.42 -14.78
N ARG A 299 -20.09 -15.38 -13.89
CA ARG A 299 -21.14 -16.05 -13.10
C ARG A 299 -21.90 -15.07 -12.20
N ARG A 300 -21.20 -14.14 -11.56
CA ARG A 300 -21.78 -13.09 -10.70
C ARG A 300 -22.68 -12.14 -11.48
N ASN A 301 -22.17 -11.59 -12.58
CA ASN A 301 -22.90 -10.62 -13.39
C ASN A 301 -24.10 -11.26 -14.14
N ARG A 302 -24.04 -12.56 -14.48
CA ARG A 302 -25.23 -13.32 -14.97
C ARG A 302 -26.31 -13.49 -13.91
N ARG A 303 -25.93 -13.63 -12.63
CA ARG A 303 -26.86 -13.74 -11.50
C ARG A 303 -27.38 -12.37 -11.03
N GLY A 304 -26.79 -11.27 -11.48
CA GLY A 304 -27.14 -9.91 -11.05
C GLY A 304 -26.57 -9.50 -9.69
N PHE A 305 -25.62 -10.26 -9.13
CA PHE A 305 -24.99 -9.96 -7.84
C PHE A 305 -23.47 -10.11 -7.94
N SER A 306 -22.76 -8.98 -7.77
CA SER A 306 -21.30 -8.91 -7.70
C SER A 306 -20.92 -8.20 -6.39
N PHE A 307 -19.91 -8.74 -5.70
CA PHE A 307 -19.36 -8.25 -4.44
C PHE A 307 -17.84 -8.18 -4.53
#